data_AF-A0A3M7RHF9-F1
#
_entry.id   AF-A0A3M7RHF9-F1
#
_cell.length_a   1.000
_cell.length_b   1.000
_cell.length_c   1.000
_cell.angle_alpha   90.00
_cell.angle_beta   90.00
_cell.angle_gamma   90.00
#
_symmetry.space_group_name_H-M   'P 1'
#
loop_
_entity.id
_entity.type
_entity.pdbx_description
1 polymer ?
#
loop_
_entity_poly.entity_id
_entity_poly.type
_entity_poly.pdbx_seq_one_letter_code
_entity_poly.pdbx_strand_id
1 'polypeptide(L)'
;MNPEADSQRHIIVSTVENTSMKDWALILDQEFSSKGYNVPTKVAPNFMVKFMSLFDAQINLVKKMLGIKSSFSNSRMINALKVEPIALKSTIIDMAYKTNIKKIQVIQNTAVRSILKLKYDTPSNIMHQEAFKKLKLLTTSNRLFQLNKTIYYLNTNHL
;
A
#
# COMPACT_ATOMS: atom_id res chain seq x y z
N MET A 1 -32.68 0.23 27.83
CA MET A 1 -32.79 0.80 26.47
C MET A 1 -33.77 1.95 26.51
N ASN A 2 -33.49 3.07 25.81
CA ASN A 2 -34.41 4.20 25.75
C ASN A 2 -35.62 3.81 24.88
N PRO A 3 -36.86 3.79 25.41
CA PRO A 3 -38.03 3.31 24.68
C PRO A 3 -38.36 4.16 23.42
N GLU A 4 -37.86 5.39 23.31
CA GLU A 4 -38.06 6.23 22.14
C GLU A 4 -37.22 5.83 20.90
N ALA A 5 -36.17 5.03 21.09
CA ALA A 5 -35.23 4.65 20.03
C ALA A 5 -35.59 3.33 19.33
N ASP A 6 -36.54 2.56 19.87
CA ASP A 6 -36.77 1.15 19.49
C ASP A 6 -37.55 0.96 18.18
N SER A 7 -38.03 2.06 17.57
CA SER A 7 -38.83 2.03 16.34
C SER A 7 -38.39 3.02 15.26
N GLN A 8 -37.23 3.67 15.42
CA GLN A 8 -36.75 4.69 14.47
C GLN A 8 -35.42 4.30 13.82
N ARG A 9 -35.29 4.54 12.50
CA ARG A 9 -33.99 4.46 11.81
C ARG A 9 -33.17 5.70 12.14
N HIS A 10 -32.07 5.53 12.87
CA HIS A 10 -31.15 6.60 13.21
C HIS A 10 -30.01 6.69 12.19
N ILE A 11 -29.77 7.89 11.67
CA ILE A 11 -28.54 8.19 10.92
C ILE A 11 -27.56 8.78 11.94
N ILE A 12 -26.45 8.08 12.15
CA ILE A 12 -25.36 8.55 13.01
C ILE A 12 -24.41 9.31 12.11
N VAL A 13 -24.31 10.62 12.33
CA VAL A 13 -23.27 11.45 11.73
C VAL A 13 -22.33 11.82 12.86
N SER A 14 -21.09 11.35 12.76
CA SER A 14 -20.05 11.55 13.78
C SER A 14 -19.61 13.01 13.92
N THR A 15 -20.05 13.88 13.02
CA THR A 15 -19.57 15.25 12.87
C THR A 15 -20.72 16.24 13.06
N VAL A 16 -20.56 17.20 13.97
CA VAL A 16 -21.57 18.23 14.32
C VAL A 16 -21.88 19.17 13.16
N GLU A 17 -20.91 19.37 12.27
CA GLU A 17 -21.01 20.30 11.16
C GLU A 17 -21.08 19.56 9.83
N ASN A 18 -21.98 20.01 8.95
CA ASN A 18 -22.01 19.59 7.55
C ASN A 18 -20.79 20.21 6.86
N THR A 19 -19.69 19.47 6.82
CA THR A 19 -18.44 19.97 6.27
C THR A 19 -18.26 19.59 4.81
N SER A 20 -17.80 20.56 4.03
CA SER A 20 -17.50 20.36 2.63
C SER A 20 -16.15 19.67 2.48
N MET A 21 -15.95 18.95 1.38
CA MET A 21 -14.65 18.39 1.01
C MET A 21 -13.55 19.47 0.93
N LYS A 22 -13.92 20.73 0.67
CA LYS A 22 -13.00 21.88 0.72
C LYS A 22 -12.52 22.16 2.15
N ASP A 23 -13.40 22.08 3.14
CA ASP A 23 -13.05 22.36 4.54
C ASP A 23 -12.11 21.28 5.09
N TRP A 24 -12.34 20.03 4.68
CA TRP A 24 -11.41 18.93 4.95
C TRP A 24 -10.03 19.18 4.36
N ALA A 25 -9.97 19.62 3.08
CA ALA A 25 -8.71 19.94 2.43
C ALA A 25 -7.97 21.10 3.12
N LEU A 26 -8.69 22.12 3.59
CA LEU A 26 -8.10 23.24 4.34
C LEU A 26 -7.56 22.81 5.71
N ILE A 27 -8.29 21.98 6.45
CA ILE A 27 -7.83 21.44 7.74
C ILE A 27 -6.55 20.61 7.56
N LEU A 28 -6.51 19.78 6.51
CA LEU A 28 -5.33 18.99 6.18
C LEU A 28 -4.16 19.88 5.73
N ASP A 29 -4.41 20.87 4.89
CA ASP A 29 -3.37 21.80 4.44
C ASP A 29 -2.78 22.56 5.63
N GLN A 30 -3.58 23.05 6.57
CA GLN A 30 -3.07 23.73 7.77
C GLN A 30 -2.12 22.84 8.60
N GLU A 31 -2.46 21.57 8.80
CA GLU A 31 -1.67 20.66 9.63
C GLU A 31 -0.44 20.10 8.89
N PHE A 32 -0.57 19.82 7.59
CA PHE A 32 0.43 19.07 6.83
C PHE A 32 1.26 19.92 5.87
N SER A 33 0.85 21.16 5.53
CA SER A 33 1.69 22.09 4.74
C SER A 33 3.00 22.40 5.45
N SER A 34 2.95 22.62 6.77
CA SER A 34 4.12 22.83 7.63
C SER A 34 5.09 21.63 7.62
N LYS A 35 4.61 20.45 7.24
CA LYS A 35 5.38 19.19 7.19
C LYS A 35 5.84 18.85 5.77
N GLY A 36 5.66 19.78 4.83
CA GLY A 36 6.10 19.65 3.44
C GLY A 36 5.15 18.86 2.54
N TYR A 37 3.93 18.55 2.98
CA TYR A 37 2.94 17.91 2.10
C TYR A 37 2.17 18.95 1.28
N ASN A 38 1.98 18.68 -0.01
CA ASN A 38 1.19 19.52 -0.89
C ASN A 38 -0.26 19.03 -0.95
N VAL A 39 -1.15 19.67 -0.21
CA VAL A 39 -2.57 19.31 -0.17
C VAL A 39 -3.33 20.09 -1.25
N PRO A 40 -4.02 19.41 -2.19
CA PRO A 40 -4.79 20.10 -3.22
C PRO A 40 -6.05 20.74 -2.63
N THR A 41 -5.99 22.05 -2.37
CA THR A 41 -7.12 22.84 -1.84
C THR A 41 -8.01 23.44 -2.94
N LYS A 42 -7.58 23.34 -4.20
CA LYS A 42 -8.32 23.88 -5.36
C LYS A 42 -9.52 22.99 -5.68
N VAL A 43 -10.69 23.60 -5.80
CA VAL A 43 -11.92 22.91 -6.23
C VAL A 43 -11.93 22.80 -7.75
N ALA A 44 -12.10 21.58 -8.27
CA ALA A 44 -12.22 21.35 -9.71
C ALA A 44 -13.56 21.90 -10.25
N PRO A 45 -13.57 22.63 -11.38
CA PRO A 45 -14.80 23.05 -12.02
C PRO A 45 -15.67 21.87 -12.47
N ASN A 46 -17.00 22.01 -12.39
CA ASN A 46 -17.93 20.93 -12.75
C ASN A 46 -17.75 20.39 -14.18
N PHE A 47 -17.41 21.25 -15.14
CA PHE A 47 -17.16 20.83 -16.53
C PHE A 47 -15.95 19.88 -16.63
N MET A 48 -14.90 20.15 -15.84
CA MET A 48 -13.67 19.36 -15.80
C MET A 48 -13.96 17.96 -15.26
N VAL A 49 -14.76 17.87 -14.19
CA VAL A 49 -15.16 16.58 -13.62
C VAL A 49 -16.07 15.80 -14.58
N LYS A 50 -16.93 16.49 -15.33
CA LYS A 50 -17.76 15.88 -16.38
C LYS A 50 -16.90 15.30 -17.51
N PHE A 51 -15.85 16.01 -17.94
CA PHE A 51 -14.91 15.53 -18.94
C PHE A 51 -14.12 14.32 -18.43
N MET A 52 -13.53 14.42 -17.24
CA MET A 52 -12.74 13.33 -16.63
C MET A 52 -13.58 12.08 -16.33
N SER A 53 -14.88 12.22 -16.05
CA SER A 53 -15.79 11.09 -15.81
C SER A 53 -15.92 10.13 -16.99
N LEU A 54 -15.53 10.53 -18.20
CA LEU A 54 -15.55 9.67 -19.39
C LEU A 54 -14.39 8.67 -19.41
N PHE A 55 -13.30 8.97 -18.69
CA PHE A 55 -12.06 8.17 -18.71
C PHE A 55 -11.85 7.36 -17.44
N ASP A 56 -12.60 7.64 -16.36
CA ASP A 56 -12.45 6.97 -15.06
C ASP A 56 -13.82 6.61 -14.45
N ALA A 57 -14.00 5.31 -14.16
CA ALA A 57 -15.24 4.77 -13.59
C ALA A 57 -15.53 5.27 -12.16
N GLN A 58 -14.50 5.57 -11.37
CA GLN A 58 -14.65 6.11 -10.01
C GLN A 58 -15.13 7.56 -10.06
N ILE A 59 -14.59 8.37 -10.97
CA ILE A 59 -15.05 9.75 -11.17
C ILE A 59 -16.51 9.75 -11.65
N ASN A 60 -16.91 8.77 -12.46
CA ASN A 60 -18.31 8.62 -12.90
C ASN A 60 -19.27 8.27 -11.75
N LEU A 61 -18.82 7.54 -10.73
CA LEU A 61 -19.58 7.31 -9.50
C LEU A 61 -19.73 8.60 -8.67
N VAL A 62 -18.61 9.30 -8.44
CA VAL A 62 -18.58 10.56 -7.69
C VAL A 62 -19.42 11.65 -8.39
N LYS A 63 -19.48 11.62 -9.72
CA LYS A 63 -20.32 12.53 -10.52
C LYS A 63 -21.80 12.50 -10.13
N LYS A 64 -22.34 11.35 -9.72
CA LYS A 64 -23.74 11.23 -9.27
C LYS A 64 -23.98 11.90 -7.91
N MET A 65 -22.92 12.10 -7.13
CA MET A 65 -22.96 12.72 -5.80
C MET A 65 -22.59 14.21 -5.84
N LEU A 66 -22.01 14.70 -6.94
CA LEU A 66 -21.64 16.11 -7.11
C LEU A 66 -22.87 17.02 -7.03
N GLY A 67 -22.80 18.03 -6.15
CA GLY A 67 -23.86 19.02 -5.96
C GLY A 67 -24.95 18.60 -4.98
N ILE A 68 -24.97 17.36 -4.51
CA ILE A 68 -25.89 16.91 -3.46
C ILE A 68 -25.39 17.41 -2.11
N LYS A 69 -26.13 18.34 -1.50
CA LYS A 69 -25.88 18.81 -0.13
C LYS A 69 -26.79 18.05 0.82
N SER A 70 -26.28 16.95 1.39
CA SER A 70 -27.02 16.23 2.42
C SER A 70 -26.66 16.82 3.78
N SER A 71 -27.54 17.67 4.32
CA SER A 71 -27.42 18.17 5.68
C SER A 71 -28.13 17.23 6.65
N PHE A 72 -27.46 16.80 7.71
CA PHE A 72 -28.05 15.93 8.73
C PHE A 72 -28.13 16.64 10.09
N SER A 73 -29.13 16.29 10.89
CA SER A 73 -29.31 16.82 12.25
C SER A 73 -28.86 15.80 13.28
N ASN A 74 -27.94 16.22 14.17
CA ASN A 74 -27.38 15.38 15.22
C ASN A 74 -28.15 15.45 16.54
N SER A 75 -29.22 16.26 16.60
CA SER A 75 -30.01 16.46 17.82
C SER A 75 -30.59 15.16 18.36
N ARG A 76 -30.99 14.22 17.49
CA ARG A 76 -31.50 12.91 17.92
C ARG A 76 -30.42 12.00 18.49
N MET A 77 -29.19 12.08 17.98
CA MET A 77 -28.06 11.30 18.52
C MET A 77 -27.69 11.75 19.92
N ILE A 78 -27.62 13.06 20.14
CA ILE A 78 -27.29 13.63 21.44
C ILE A 78 -28.41 13.34 22.45
N ASN A 79 -29.66 13.56 22.06
CA ASN A 79 -30.78 13.48 22.99
C ASN A 79 -31.27 12.05 23.24
N ALA A 80 -31.38 11.21 22.19
CA ALA A 80 -31.94 9.87 22.32
C ALA A 80 -30.88 8.81 22.66
N LEU A 81 -29.67 8.95 22.12
CA LEU A 81 -28.57 7.98 22.26
C LEU A 81 -27.51 8.41 23.29
N LYS A 82 -27.53 9.68 23.74
CA LYS A 82 -26.57 10.25 24.72
C LYS A 82 -25.09 10.07 24.34
N VAL A 83 -24.80 10.06 23.04
CA VAL A 83 -23.43 9.96 22.52
C VAL A 83 -22.85 11.36 22.35
N GLU A 84 -21.70 11.60 22.96
CA GLU A 84 -20.96 12.85 22.78
C GLU A 84 -20.28 12.87 21.40
N PRO A 85 -20.50 13.92 20.58
CA PRO A 85 -19.84 14.03 19.28
C PRO A 85 -18.33 14.23 19.43
N ILE A 86 -17.56 13.54 18.59
CA ILE A 86 -16.11 13.72 18.53
C ILE A 86 -15.80 14.95 17.66
N ALA A 87 -14.79 15.74 18.04
CA ALA A 87 -14.37 16.87 17.24
C ALA A 87 -13.92 16.43 15.83
N LEU A 88 -14.41 17.14 14.81
CA LEU A 88 -14.13 16.82 13.41
C LEU A 88 -12.64 16.93 13.08
N LYS A 89 -12.01 18.03 13.53
CA LYS A 89 -10.62 18.34 13.22
C LYS A 89 -9.67 17.23 13.68
N SER A 90 -9.83 16.72 14.91
CA SER A 90 -9.01 15.63 15.42
C SER A 90 -9.21 14.35 14.63
N THR A 91 -10.46 14.00 14.30
CA THR A 91 -10.77 12.80 13.51
C THR A 91 -10.10 12.81 12.14
N ILE A 92 -10.15 13.93 11.42
CA ILE A 92 -9.52 14.09 10.09
C ILE A 92 -7.99 13.94 10.22
N ILE A 93 -7.40 14.61 11.19
CA ILE A 93 -5.96 14.61 11.43
C ILE A 93 -5.47 13.20 11.80
N ASP A 94 -6.16 12.52 12.71
CA ASP A 94 -5.83 11.16 13.14
C ASP A 94 -5.91 10.16 11.97
N MET A 95 -6.92 10.28 11.12
CA MET A 95 -7.07 9.46 9.92
C MET A 95 -5.93 9.69 8.92
N ALA A 96 -5.53 10.96 8.72
CA ALA A 96 -4.42 11.31 7.85
C ALA A 96 -3.08 10.75 8.37
N TYR A 97 -2.81 10.87 9.67
CA TYR A 97 -1.62 10.28 10.29
C TYR A 97 -1.57 8.76 10.12
N LYS A 98 -2.68 8.07 10.39
CA LYS A 98 -2.75 6.62 10.27
C LYS A 98 -2.45 6.14 8.84
N THR A 99 -2.94 6.86 7.84
CA THR A 99 -2.68 6.56 6.42
C THR A 99 -1.21 6.76 6.06
N ASN A 100 -0.59 7.85 6.54
CA ASN A 100 0.82 8.14 6.28
C ASN A 100 1.77 7.16 6.98
N ILE A 101 1.51 6.80 8.25
CA ILE A 101 2.28 5.80 8.99
C ILE A 101 2.25 4.45 8.26
N LYS A 102 1.09 4.04 7.74
CA LYS A 102 0.96 2.79 7.00
C LYS A 102 1.81 2.78 5.72
N LYS A 103 1.86 3.90 4.98
CA LYS A 103 2.72 4.03 3.79
C LYS A 103 4.21 3.89 4.17
N ILE A 104 4.64 4.55 5.22
CA ILE A 104 6.03 4.48 5.71
C ILE A 104 6.38 3.04 6.11
N GLN A 105 5.50 2.36 6.84
CA GLN A 105 5.71 0.95 7.24
C GLN A 105 5.87 0.02 6.02
N VAL A 106 5.06 0.21 4.97
CA VAL A 106 5.15 -0.61 3.75
C VAL A 106 6.49 -0.40 3.03
N ILE A 107 6.99 0.84 2.98
CA ILE A 107 8.30 1.17 2.39
C ILE A 107 9.42 0.49 3.18
N GLN A 108 9.40 0.60 4.51
CA GLN A 108 10.39 -0.04 5.39
C GLN A 108 10.37 -1.57 5.23
N ASN A 109 9.19 -2.18 5.25
CA ASN A 109 9.04 -3.64 5.08
C ASN A 109 9.56 -4.12 3.70
N THR A 110 9.33 -3.32 2.65
CA THR A 110 9.80 -3.64 1.29
C THR A 110 11.32 -3.52 1.21
N ALA A 111 11.90 -2.47 1.80
CA ALA A 111 13.35 -2.28 1.86
C ALA A 111 14.04 -3.42 2.63
N VAL A 112 13.50 -3.80 3.80
CA VAL A 112 14.02 -4.92 4.60
C VAL A 112 13.99 -6.23 3.81
N ARG A 113 12.89 -6.53 3.12
CA ARG A 113 12.78 -7.74 2.28
C ARG A 113 13.78 -7.72 1.12
N SER A 114 13.98 -6.58 0.47
CA SER A 114 14.95 -6.42 -0.62
C SER A 114 16.39 -6.59 -0.14
N ILE A 115 16.75 -5.97 0.99
CA ILE A 115 18.09 -6.13 1.60
C ILE A 115 18.34 -7.58 1.99
N LEU A 116 17.35 -8.24 2.61
CA LEU A 116 17.44 -9.64 2.98
C LEU A 116 17.68 -10.51 1.74
N LYS A 117 16.90 -10.30 0.67
CA LYS A 117 17.05 -11.04 -0.58
C LYS A 117 18.45 -10.87 -1.19
N LEU A 118 18.94 -9.63 -1.25
CA LEU A 118 20.31 -9.35 -1.74
C LEU A 118 21.39 -10.05 -0.90
N LYS A 119 21.22 -10.08 0.42
CA LYS A 119 22.19 -10.71 1.34
C LYS A 119 22.25 -12.23 1.21
N TYR A 120 21.16 -12.89 0.84
CA TYR A 120 21.11 -14.35 0.67
C TYR A 120 21.36 -14.82 -0.77
N ASP A 121 20.88 -14.09 -1.78
CA ASP A 121 21.03 -14.48 -3.19
C ASP A 121 22.49 -14.36 -3.67
N THR A 122 23.21 -13.33 -3.21
CA THR A 122 24.59 -13.05 -3.66
C THR A 122 25.57 -14.17 -3.25
N PRO A 123 25.63 -14.59 -1.96
CA PRO A 123 26.51 -15.68 -1.55
C PRO A 123 26.09 -17.04 -2.15
N SER A 124 24.78 -17.29 -2.27
CA SER A 124 24.26 -18.53 -2.85
C SER A 124 24.67 -18.70 -4.31
N ASN A 125 24.55 -17.63 -5.11
CA ASN A 125 24.97 -17.65 -6.51
C ASN A 125 26.48 -17.87 -6.66
N ILE A 126 27.30 -17.23 -5.81
CA ILE A 126 28.76 -17.39 -5.83
C ILE A 126 29.12 -18.84 -5.47
N MET A 127 28.56 -19.38 -4.38
CA MET A 127 28.81 -20.74 -3.94
C MET A 127 28.38 -21.78 -4.98
N HIS A 128 27.21 -21.57 -5.60
CA HIS A 128 26.71 -22.44 -6.66
C HIS A 128 27.63 -22.42 -7.88
N GLN A 129 28.08 -21.25 -8.31
CA GLN A 129 29.01 -21.12 -9.44
C GLN A 129 30.36 -21.79 -9.14
N GLU A 130 30.89 -21.62 -7.94
CA GLU A 130 32.16 -22.23 -7.54
C GLU A 130 32.06 -23.77 -7.47
N ALA A 131 30.99 -24.28 -6.85
CA ALA A 131 30.72 -25.72 -6.79
C ALA A 131 30.60 -26.31 -8.18
N PHE A 132 29.85 -25.67 -9.08
CA PHE A 132 29.69 -26.12 -10.46
C PHE A 132 31.03 -26.13 -11.23
N LYS A 133 31.88 -25.13 -11.01
CA LYS A 133 33.22 -25.07 -11.59
C LYS A 133 34.10 -26.23 -11.11
N LYS A 134 34.13 -26.50 -9.80
CA LYS A 134 34.89 -27.64 -9.23
C LYS A 134 34.38 -28.98 -9.75
N LEU A 135 33.06 -29.13 -9.88
CA LEU A 135 32.44 -30.36 -10.37
C LEU A 135 32.81 -30.62 -11.84
N LYS A 136 32.78 -29.60 -12.70
CA LYS A 136 33.25 -29.71 -14.09
C LYS A 136 34.73 -30.12 -14.18
N LEU A 137 35.59 -29.56 -13.33
CA LEU A 137 37.01 -29.92 -13.30
C LEU A 137 37.21 -31.39 -12.92
N LEU A 138 36.51 -31.86 -11.88
CA LEU A 138 36.57 -33.24 -11.44
C LEU A 138 36.10 -34.21 -12.54
N THR A 139 34.98 -33.91 -13.20
CA THR A 139 34.47 -34.73 -14.32
C THR A 139 35.48 -34.80 -15.47
N THR A 140 36.11 -33.68 -15.79
CA THR A 140 37.12 -33.61 -16.87
C THR A 140 38.36 -34.43 -16.51
N SER A 141 38.83 -34.31 -15.26
CA SER A 141 39.97 -35.07 -14.75
C SER A 141 39.70 -36.58 -14.74
N ASN A 142 38.50 -36.99 -14.28
CA ASN A 142 38.11 -38.40 -14.28
C ASN A 142 38.05 -38.96 -15.70
N ARG A 143 37.53 -38.19 -16.67
CA ARG A 143 37.52 -38.59 -18.08
C ARG A 143 38.94 -38.77 -18.64
N LEU A 144 39.84 -37.84 -18.37
CA LEU A 144 41.24 -37.93 -18.79
C LEU A 144 41.95 -39.14 -18.19
N PHE A 145 41.73 -39.39 -16.90
CA PHE A 145 42.29 -40.57 -16.21
C PHE A 145 41.82 -41.87 -16.88
N GLN A 146 40.53 -41.98 -17.18
CA GLN A 146 39.99 -43.18 -17.83
C GLN A 146 40.55 -43.36 -19.26
N LEU A 147 40.67 -42.28 -20.04
CA LEU A 147 41.29 -42.34 -21.36
C LEU A 147 42.74 -42.80 -21.29
N ASN A 148 43.52 -42.27 -20.34
CA ASN A 148 44.91 -42.67 -20.17
C ASN A 148 45.03 -44.15 -19.79
N LYS A 149 44.15 -44.63 -18.90
CA LYS A 149 44.06 -46.05 -18.54
C LYS A 149 43.74 -46.93 -19.75
N THR A 150 42.78 -46.55 -20.58
CA THR A 150 42.43 -47.28 -21.82
C THR A 150 43.61 -47.33 -22.80
N ILE A 151 44.29 -46.22 -23.01
CA ILE A 151 45.47 -46.14 -23.90
C ILE A 151 46.60 -47.05 -23.39
N TYR A 152 46.86 -47.06 -22.08
CA TYR A 152 47.87 -47.92 -21.48
C TYR A 152 47.61 -49.41 -21.74
N TYR A 153 46.38 -49.87 -21.51
CA TYR A 153 46.02 -51.28 -21.79
C TYR A 153 46.11 -51.64 -23.27
N LEU A 154 45.76 -50.73 -24.18
CA LEU A 154 45.89 -50.98 -25.62
C LEU A 154 47.35 -51.18 -26.02
N ASN A 155 48.26 -50.36 -25.49
CA ASN A 155 49.70 -50.48 -25.79
C ASN A 155 50.34 -51.75 -25.21
N THR A 156 49.87 -52.24 -24.06
CA THR A 156 50.42 -53.46 -23.43
C THR A 156 49.88 -54.77 -24.01
N ASN A 157 48.72 -54.76 -24.68
CA ASN A 157 48.15 -55.95 -25.32
C ASN A 157 48.58 -56.12 -26.80
N HIS A 158 49.40 -55.21 -27.33
CA HIS A 158 49.94 -55.23 -28.69
C HIS A 158 51.43 -55.63 -28.77
N LEU A 159 52.01 -56.12 -27.66
CA LEU A 159 53.31 -56.78 -27.55
C LEU A 159 53.11 -58.27 -27.28
#